data_AF-A0AB40BUV5-F1
#
_entry.id   AF-A0AB40BUV5-F1
#
_cell.length_a   1.000
_cell.length_b   1.000
_cell.length_c   1.000
_cell.angle_alpha   90.00
_cell.angle_beta   90.00
_cell.angle_gamma   90.00
#
_symmetry.space_group_name_H-M   'P 1'
#
loop_
_entity.id
_entity.type
_entity.pdbx_description
1 polymer ?
#
loop_
_entity_poly.entity_id
_entity_poly.type
_entity_poly.pdbx_seq_one_letter_code
_entity_poly.pdbx_strand_id
1 'polypeptide(L)'
;MLYRFSRSVSERRSFVPSSILLQSLSFSSFISAPAMGESGGAGSDASTAKGKTKVAAAAKSKSVKDEAYLQAVIQKRIGLFESIQSAQLAKRQSIGGDPIKVTLPDGTVKEGKKWISSPMDIAKEISSGLAASVLIAQVNGILWDMSRPLEEDCTLKLFKFDSNEGRDTFWHSSAHILGQSLEMEYGCKLCIGPCTTRGEGFYYDAFYSDLTLNEEHFEQIQSQAAKAASEKQPFERIEVSRDQALEMFSDNKFKVEIINDFTNKKRKRERGLQS
;
A
#
# COMPACT_ATOMS: atom_id res chain seq x y z
N MET A 1 -8.85 -10.48 6.67
CA MET A 1 -7.60 -9.70 6.85
C MET A 1 -7.54 -8.69 5.73
N LEU A 2 -7.21 -7.43 6.04
CA LEU A 2 -7.21 -6.34 5.07
C LEU A 2 -5.89 -5.57 5.15
N TYR A 3 -5.36 -5.24 3.97
CA TYR A 3 -4.25 -4.32 3.81
C TYR A 3 -4.77 -2.97 3.35
N ARG A 4 -4.20 -1.90 3.90
CA ARG A 4 -4.33 -0.54 3.40
C ARG A 4 -2.95 -0.10 2.90
N PHE A 5 -2.91 0.41 1.68
CA PHE A 5 -1.81 1.24 1.21
C PHE A 5 -2.18 2.68 1.57
N SER A 6 -1.49 3.26 2.54
CA SER A 6 -1.92 4.48 3.22
C SER A 6 -0.95 5.62 2.97
N ARG A 7 -1.43 6.78 2.49
CA ARG A 7 -0.63 8.01 2.61
C ARG A 7 -0.36 8.27 4.08
N SER A 8 0.92 8.42 4.42
CA SER A 8 1.32 8.90 5.73
C SER A 8 0.52 10.17 6.04
N VAL A 9 -0.26 10.14 7.12
CA VAL A 9 -0.99 11.29 7.64
C VAL A 9 0.05 12.20 8.32
N SER A 10 0.98 12.78 7.56
CA SER A 10 1.93 13.77 8.07
C SER A 10 1.36 15.20 8.06
N GLU A 11 0.10 15.37 7.68
CA GLU A 11 -0.62 16.66 7.73
C GLU A 11 -1.98 16.50 8.44
N ARG A 12 -1.95 16.26 9.75
CA ARG A 12 -3.02 16.77 10.63
C ARG A 12 -2.42 17.44 11.85
N ARG A 13 -2.72 18.74 11.94
CA ARG A 13 -2.36 19.69 12.99
C ARG A 13 -2.54 19.09 14.39
N SER A 14 -1.48 19.18 15.18
CA SER A 14 -1.45 19.43 16.63
C SER A 14 -2.72 19.08 17.42
N PHE A 15 -2.73 17.87 18.01
CA PHE A 15 -3.37 17.68 19.31
C PHE A 15 -2.50 16.72 20.13
N VAL A 16 -1.67 17.31 20.99
CA VAL A 16 -0.85 16.61 21.99
C VAL A 16 -1.48 16.92 23.34
N PRO A 17 -1.61 15.95 24.25
CA PRO A 17 -1.41 16.22 25.66
C PRO A 17 -0.05 15.69 26.09
N SER A 18 0.72 16.64 26.61
CA SER A 18 2.04 16.62 27.19
C SER A 18 2.42 15.37 28.00
N SER A 19 3.65 14.88 27.84
CA SER A 19 4.74 15.10 28.81
C SER A 19 5.98 14.22 28.50
N ILE A 20 7.15 14.78 28.85
CA ILE A 20 8.48 14.15 29.07
C ILE A 20 9.52 14.35 27.94
N LEU A 21 10.42 15.33 28.22
CA LEU A 21 11.91 15.40 28.06
C LEU A 21 12.57 14.56 26.93
N LEU A 22 13.55 15.01 26.15
CA LEU A 22 14.68 15.91 26.40
C LEU A 22 15.36 16.30 25.05
N GLN A 23 15.82 17.54 24.95
CA GLN A 23 16.95 18.11 24.18
C GLN A 23 17.35 17.52 22.80
N SER A 24 17.29 18.36 21.75
CA SER A 24 18.10 18.20 20.54
C SER A 24 18.90 19.48 20.23
N LEU A 25 20.20 19.29 20.08
CA LEU A 25 21.21 20.26 19.64
C LEU A 25 20.96 20.72 18.20
N SER A 26 21.25 22.00 17.97
CA SER A 26 21.16 22.72 16.70
C SER A 26 22.27 22.31 15.73
N PHE A 27 21.95 22.20 14.44
CA PHE A 27 22.94 22.29 13.37
C PHE A 27 22.41 23.18 12.23
N SER A 28 23.10 24.30 12.05
CA SER A 28 22.98 25.24 10.93
C SER A 28 23.51 24.65 9.63
N SER A 29 22.92 25.04 8.50
CA SER A 29 23.60 25.35 7.22
C SER A 29 22.61 26.07 6.29
N PHE A 30 22.75 27.38 6.13
CA PHE A 30 23.44 28.07 5.02
C PHE A 30 22.68 28.02 3.68
N ILE A 31 22.00 29.13 3.40
CA ILE A 31 21.47 29.54 2.09
C ILE A 31 22.55 30.39 1.41
N SER A 32 22.81 30.15 0.13
CA SER A 32 23.48 31.12 -0.74
C SER A 32 22.83 31.13 -2.12
N ALA A 33 22.35 32.29 -2.52
CA ALA A 33 22.09 32.72 -3.90
C ALA A 33 23.00 33.94 -4.15
N PRO A 34 23.46 34.18 -5.40
CA PRO A 34 22.92 35.28 -6.23
C PRO A 34 22.99 34.92 -7.74
N ALA A 35 22.79 35.77 -8.75
CA ALA A 35 21.88 36.87 -9.11
C ALA A 35 22.27 37.30 -10.57
N MET A 36 21.28 37.73 -11.36
CA MET A 36 21.30 38.71 -12.48
C MET A 36 22.27 38.62 -13.68
N GLY A 37 21.69 38.89 -14.87
CA GLY A 37 22.37 39.35 -16.09
C GLY A 37 21.37 39.77 -17.18
N GLU A 38 21.47 41.01 -17.66
CA GLU A 38 20.59 41.74 -18.60
C GLU A 38 20.98 41.64 -20.10
N SER A 39 20.10 42.18 -20.96
CA SER A 39 20.25 42.63 -22.37
C SER A 39 20.15 41.56 -23.47
N GLY A 40 19.57 41.74 -24.66
CA GLY A 40 18.90 42.84 -25.37
C GLY A 40 18.82 42.45 -26.87
N GLY A 41 17.86 42.95 -27.66
CA GLY A 41 17.92 42.90 -29.13
C GLY A 41 16.60 42.62 -29.88
N ALA A 42 16.19 43.59 -30.72
CA ALA A 42 15.03 43.53 -31.62
C ALA A 42 15.43 43.06 -33.03
N GLY A 43 14.47 42.52 -33.79
CA GLY A 43 14.60 42.23 -35.22
C GLY A 43 13.32 41.63 -35.81
N SER A 44 12.66 42.40 -36.70
CA SER A 44 11.49 42.04 -37.50
C SER A 44 11.84 41.18 -38.71
N ASP A 45 10.95 40.29 -39.13
CA ASP A 45 10.51 40.19 -40.54
C ASP A 45 9.29 39.26 -40.70
N ALA A 46 8.40 39.67 -41.59
CA ALA A 46 7.14 39.02 -41.93
C ALA A 46 7.21 38.36 -43.31
N SER A 47 6.60 37.18 -43.48
CA SER A 47 6.14 36.66 -44.78
C SER A 47 5.31 35.37 -44.65
N THR A 48 3.99 35.55 -44.64
CA THR A 48 2.89 34.82 -45.33
C THR A 48 3.17 33.46 -46.02
N ALA A 49 2.41 32.39 -45.68
CA ALA A 49 1.34 31.82 -46.55
C ALA A 49 0.87 30.38 -46.16
N LYS A 50 -0.45 30.28 -45.91
CA LYS A 50 -1.43 29.22 -46.27
C LYS A 50 -1.17 27.74 -45.93
N GLY A 51 -2.09 27.19 -45.12
CA GLY A 51 -2.38 25.75 -45.06
C GLY A 51 -3.31 25.30 -43.93
N LYS A 52 -4.48 25.93 -43.75
CA LYS A 52 -5.60 25.33 -42.98
C LYS A 52 -6.20 24.23 -43.87
N THR A 53 -6.29 22.98 -43.44
CA THR A 53 -7.50 22.48 -42.77
C THR A 53 -7.11 21.27 -41.90
N LYS A 54 -7.01 21.50 -40.59
CA LYS A 54 -6.89 20.48 -39.56
C LYS A 54 -8.31 20.12 -39.16
N VAL A 55 -8.82 18.96 -39.60
CA VAL A 55 -10.08 18.43 -39.08
C VAL A 55 -9.78 17.88 -37.70
N ALA A 56 -9.95 18.76 -36.71
CA ALA A 56 -9.96 18.42 -35.31
C ALA A 56 -11.27 17.70 -34.98
N ALA A 57 -11.17 16.44 -34.58
CA ALA A 57 -12.19 15.76 -33.78
C ALA A 57 -11.53 14.63 -32.97
N ALA A 58 -10.45 14.95 -32.25
CA ALA A 58 -10.05 14.15 -31.10
C ALA A 58 -10.85 14.67 -29.90
N ALA A 59 -12.01 14.07 -29.67
CA ALA A 59 -12.77 14.30 -28.44
C ALA A 59 -11.92 13.78 -27.28
N LYS A 60 -11.29 14.70 -26.55
CA LYS A 60 -10.68 14.42 -25.25
C LYS A 60 -11.79 13.90 -24.32
N SER A 61 -11.95 12.59 -24.21
CA SER A 61 -12.76 12.02 -23.14
C SER A 61 -11.99 12.18 -21.85
N LYS A 62 -12.15 13.33 -21.18
CA LYS A 62 -11.87 13.40 -19.75
C LYS A 62 -12.80 12.38 -19.10
N SER A 63 -12.28 11.24 -18.69
CA SER A 63 -12.96 10.38 -17.74
C SER A 63 -13.28 11.27 -16.53
N VAL A 64 -14.56 11.51 -16.27
CA VAL A 64 -14.97 12.32 -15.14
C VAL A 64 -14.79 11.44 -13.92
N LYS A 65 -13.61 11.55 -13.30
CA LYS A 65 -13.31 10.96 -12.00
C LYS A 65 -14.47 11.25 -11.05
N ASP A 66 -15.09 10.20 -10.52
CA ASP A 66 -16.20 10.33 -9.58
C ASP A 66 -15.67 10.75 -8.20
N GLU A 67 -15.33 12.04 -8.07
CA GLU A 67 -14.75 12.60 -6.85
C GLU A 67 -15.68 12.45 -5.65
N ALA A 68 -17.00 12.52 -5.86
CA ALA A 68 -17.99 12.36 -4.80
C ALA A 68 -17.99 10.93 -4.24
N TYR A 69 -17.99 9.92 -5.12
CA TYR A 69 -17.82 8.52 -4.71
C TYR A 69 -16.51 8.32 -3.97
N LEU A 70 -15.39 8.81 -4.53
CA LEU A 70 -14.08 8.65 -3.92
C LEU A 70 -14.01 9.28 -2.53
N GLN A 71 -14.51 10.49 -2.36
CA GLN A 71 -14.52 11.14 -1.05
C GLN A 71 -15.37 10.37 -0.04
N ALA A 72 -16.60 10.00 -0.39
CA ALA A 72 -17.50 9.30 0.53
C ALA A 72 -16.98 7.91 0.91
N VAL A 73 -16.57 7.11 -0.08
CA VAL A 73 -16.14 5.71 0.12
C VAL A 73 -14.78 5.63 0.79
N ILE A 74 -13.80 6.42 0.35
CA ILE A 74 -12.45 6.37 0.92
C ILE A 74 -12.50 6.86 2.38
N GLN A 75 -13.20 7.95 2.69
CA GLN A 75 -13.29 8.44 4.07
C GLN A 75 -13.99 7.45 4.99
N LYS A 76 -15.10 6.83 4.54
CA LYS A 76 -15.77 5.76 5.30
C LYS A 76 -14.80 4.62 5.61
N ARG A 77 -14.11 4.08 4.59
CA ARG A 77 -13.19 2.95 4.74
C ARG A 77 -12.02 3.30 5.66
N ILE A 78 -11.46 4.51 5.51
CA ILE A 78 -10.38 5.02 6.38
C ILE A 78 -10.84 5.11 7.82
N GLY A 79 -12.02 5.69 8.09
CA GLY A 79 -12.54 5.82 9.45
C GLY A 79 -12.76 4.47 10.13
N LEU A 80 -13.34 3.50 9.41
CA LEU A 80 -13.49 2.13 9.91
C LEU A 80 -12.12 1.46 10.15
N PHE A 81 -11.18 1.63 9.24
CA PHE A 81 -9.83 1.09 9.36
C PHE A 81 -9.12 1.63 10.61
N GLU A 82 -9.10 2.94 10.81
CA GLU A 82 -8.44 3.62 11.93
C GLU A 82 -9.10 3.25 13.26
N SER A 83 -10.42 3.13 13.30
CA SER A 83 -11.16 2.67 14.48
C SER A 83 -10.78 1.23 14.87
N ILE A 84 -10.73 0.31 13.90
CA ILE A 84 -10.36 -1.08 14.15
C ILE A 84 -8.89 -1.20 14.54
N GLN A 85 -8.00 -0.48 13.85
CA GLN A 85 -6.57 -0.49 14.10
C GLN A 85 -6.26 0.03 15.50
N SER A 86 -6.85 1.15 15.91
CA SER A 86 -6.64 1.71 17.26
C SER A 86 -7.10 0.77 18.37
N ALA A 87 -8.26 0.13 18.22
CA ALA A 87 -8.74 -0.89 19.16
C ALA A 87 -7.77 -2.09 19.26
N GLN A 88 -7.20 -2.53 18.13
CA GLN A 88 -6.23 -3.61 18.10
C GLN A 88 -4.90 -3.23 18.73
N LEU A 89 -4.40 -2.03 18.45
CA LEU A 89 -3.15 -1.52 19.03
C LEU A 89 -3.28 -1.40 20.56
N ALA A 90 -4.39 -0.86 21.06
CA ALA A 90 -4.67 -0.80 22.50
C ALA A 90 -4.68 -2.20 23.14
N LYS A 91 -5.32 -3.18 22.48
CA LYS A 91 -5.30 -4.57 22.94
C LYS A 91 -3.88 -5.14 22.96
N ARG A 92 -3.08 -4.93 21.91
CA ARG A 92 -1.68 -5.41 21.82
C ARG A 92 -0.81 -4.81 22.91
N GLN A 93 -0.95 -3.52 23.19
CA GLN A 93 -0.23 -2.84 24.26
C GLN A 93 -0.54 -3.44 25.64
N SER A 94 -1.77 -3.92 25.86
CA SER A 94 -2.15 -4.54 27.14
C SER A 94 -1.60 -5.95 27.37
N ILE A 95 -1.18 -6.66 26.31
CA ILE A 95 -0.72 -8.06 26.36
C ILE A 95 0.76 -8.24 25.95
N GLY A 96 1.41 -7.15 25.55
CA GLY A 96 2.78 -7.17 25.03
C GLY A 96 3.82 -6.89 26.12
N GLY A 97 5.08 -7.15 25.79
CA GLY A 97 6.23 -6.81 26.64
C GLY A 97 7.00 -8.01 27.18
N ASP A 98 6.39 -9.18 27.25
CA ASP A 98 7.07 -10.41 27.67
C ASP A 98 8.23 -10.73 26.71
N PRO A 99 9.40 -11.17 27.22
CA PRO A 99 10.51 -11.58 26.38
C PRO A 99 10.14 -12.85 25.61
N ILE A 100 10.52 -12.89 24.33
CA ILE A 100 10.35 -14.05 23.45
C ILE A 100 11.68 -14.41 22.77
N LYS A 101 11.81 -15.68 22.39
CA LYS A 101 12.96 -16.20 21.67
C LYS A 101 12.65 -16.36 20.18
N VAL A 102 13.51 -15.80 19.34
CA VAL A 102 13.41 -15.90 17.89
C VAL A 102 14.58 -16.72 17.37
N THR A 103 14.31 -17.92 16.88
CA THR A 103 15.32 -18.83 16.33
C THR A 103 15.47 -18.62 14.82
N LEU A 104 16.68 -18.30 14.38
CA LEU A 104 17.06 -18.12 12.99
C LEU A 104 17.47 -19.47 12.34
N PRO A 105 17.52 -19.57 11.00
CA PRO A 105 17.79 -20.82 10.30
C PRO A 105 19.22 -21.36 10.51
N ASP A 106 20.16 -20.50 10.93
CA ASP A 106 21.53 -20.84 11.29
C ASP A 106 21.64 -21.39 12.74
N GLY A 107 20.52 -21.46 13.47
CA GLY A 107 20.47 -21.86 14.87
C GLY A 107 20.71 -20.71 15.86
N THR A 108 21.02 -19.51 15.37
CA THR A 108 21.19 -18.33 16.22
C THR A 108 19.86 -17.95 16.86
N VAL A 109 19.87 -17.66 18.16
CA VAL A 109 18.69 -17.19 18.90
C VAL A 109 18.83 -15.70 19.17
N LYS A 110 17.80 -14.95 18.80
CA LYS A 110 17.65 -13.51 19.07
C LYS A 110 16.55 -13.29 20.11
N GLU A 111 16.71 -12.26 20.92
CA GLU A 111 15.69 -11.84 21.88
C GLU A 111 14.72 -10.87 21.21
N GLY A 112 13.43 -11.09 21.43
CA GLY A 112 12.37 -10.18 21.02
C GLY A 112 11.44 -9.88 22.18
N LYS A 113 10.49 -8.97 21.95
CA LYS A 113 9.40 -8.68 22.88
C LYS A 113 8.06 -8.99 22.24
N LYS A 114 7.25 -9.76 22.94
CA LYS A 114 5.90 -10.16 22.55
C LYS A 114 5.06 -8.94 22.18
N TRP A 115 4.39 -9.00 21.03
CA TRP A 115 3.55 -7.95 20.45
C TRP A 115 4.24 -6.59 20.22
N ILE A 116 5.56 -6.52 20.36
CA ILE A 116 6.35 -5.29 20.18
C ILE A 116 7.36 -5.48 19.05
N SER A 117 8.23 -6.50 19.13
CA SER A 117 9.23 -6.78 18.10
C SER A 117 8.60 -7.38 16.86
N SER A 118 9.08 -6.98 15.68
CA SER A 118 8.67 -7.56 14.39
C SER A 118 9.84 -8.24 13.66
N PRO A 119 9.58 -9.05 12.61
CA PRO A 119 10.63 -9.59 11.76
C PRO A 119 11.58 -8.53 11.18
N MET A 120 11.08 -7.32 10.91
CA MET A 120 11.89 -6.19 10.46
C MET A 120 12.92 -5.75 11.51
N ASP A 121 12.56 -5.76 12.80
CA ASP A 121 13.49 -5.38 13.86
C ASP A 121 14.61 -6.41 13.98
N ILE A 122 14.27 -7.70 13.95
CA ILE A 122 15.25 -8.79 13.94
C ILE A 122 16.15 -8.72 12.70
N ALA A 123 15.59 -8.40 11.53
CA ALA A 123 16.38 -8.24 10.30
C ALA A 123 17.39 -7.08 10.41
N LYS A 124 17.00 -5.96 11.03
CA LYS A 124 17.89 -4.80 11.26
C LYS A 124 19.04 -5.15 12.22
N GLU A 125 18.78 -5.96 13.24
CA GLU A 125 19.82 -6.45 14.16
C GLU A 125 20.85 -7.37 13.48
N ILE A 126 20.46 -8.07 12.42
CA ILE A 126 21.39 -8.90 11.64
C ILE A 126 22.25 -8.01 10.73
N SER A 127 21.61 -7.19 9.89
CA SER A 127 22.29 -6.13 9.13
C SER A 127 21.30 -5.18 8.47
N SER A 128 21.69 -3.92 8.29
CA SER A 128 20.89 -2.94 7.53
C SER A 128 20.65 -3.36 6.08
N GLY A 129 21.64 -3.98 5.43
CA GLY A 129 21.52 -4.49 4.06
C GLY A 129 20.53 -5.65 3.92
N LEU A 130 20.47 -6.53 4.92
CA LEU A 130 19.44 -7.58 4.97
C LEU A 130 18.05 -6.95 5.17
N ALA A 131 17.89 -6.08 6.16
CA ALA A 131 16.62 -5.41 6.42
C ALA A 131 16.07 -4.65 5.20
N ALA A 132 16.94 -4.05 4.40
CA ALA A 132 16.55 -3.34 3.17
C ALA A 132 16.15 -4.26 2.00
N SER A 133 16.59 -5.53 2.00
CA SER A 133 16.36 -6.45 0.87
C SER A 133 15.29 -7.51 1.13
N VAL A 134 14.86 -7.68 2.38
CA VAL A 134 13.84 -8.66 2.76
C VAL A 134 12.44 -8.11 2.47
N LEU A 135 11.59 -8.95 1.88
CA LEU A 135 10.23 -8.60 1.48
C LEU A 135 9.17 -9.22 2.39
N ILE A 136 9.40 -10.47 2.81
CA ILE A 136 8.45 -11.23 3.63
C ILE A 136 9.21 -12.14 4.60
N ALA A 137 8.57 -12.46 5.71
CA ALA A 137 9.07 -13.43 6.67
C ALA A 137 8.19 -14.69 6.68
N GLN A 138 8.72 -15.76 7.26
CA GLN A 138 7.94 -16.91 7.70
C GLN A 138 8.21 -17.12 9.19
N VAL A 139 7.14 -17.19 9.95
CA VAL A 139 7.11 -17.37 11.39
C VAL A 139 6.41 -18.69 11.67
N ASN A 140 7.11 -19.66 12.25
CA ASN A 140 6.56 -20.99 12.55
C ASN A 140 5.92 -21.67 11.33
N GLY A 141 6.56 -21.55 10.16
CA GLY A 141 6.08 -22.14 8.90
C GLY A 141 5.00 -21.31 8.18
N ILE A 142 4.49 -20.22 8.77
CA ILE A 142 3.43 -19.39 8.19
C ILE A 142 4.01 -18.07 7.68
N LEU A 143 3.62 -17.63 6.47
CA LEU A 143 4.02 -16.33 5.93
C LEU A 143 3.55 -15.17 6.83
N TRP A 144 4.44 -14.21 7.02
CA TRP A 144 4.32 -13.17 8.02
C TRP A 144 4.85 -11.84 7.51
N ASP A 145 4.07 -10.77 7.70
CA ASP A 145 4.45 -9.43 7.27
C ASP A 145 5.64 -8.92 8.09
N MET A 146 6.55 -8.20 7.45
CA MET A 146 7.77 -7.71 8.09
C MET A 146 7.50 -6.74 9.26
N SER A 147 6.42 -5.96 9.20
CA SER A 147 5.99 -5.04 10.24
C SER A 147 5.02 -5.65 11.25
N ARG A 148 4.56 -6.89 11.07
CA ARG A 148 3.63 -7.54 11.99
C ARG A 148 4.38 -7.99 13.25
N PRO A 149 3.96 -7.57 14.45
CA PRO A 149 4.60 -8.00 15.69
C PRO A 149 4.56 -9.52 15.88
N LEU A 150 5.59 -10.05 16.52
CA LEU A 150 5.71 -11.46 16.89
C LEU A 150 4.88 -11.73 18.15
N GLU A 151 4.16 -12.85 18.15
CA GLU A 151 3.14 -13.14 19.18
C GLU A 151 3.66 -14.06 20.29
N GLU A 152 4.71 -14.83 20.01
CA GLU A 152 5.28 -15.86 20.88
C GLU A 152 6.68 -16.27 20.39
N ASP A 153 7.31 -17.19 21.11
CA ASP A 153 8.54 -17.84 20.68
C ASP A 153 8.37 -18.46 19.29
N CYS A 154 9.32 -18.20 18.40
CA CYS A 154 9.14 -18.59 17.01
C CYS A 154 10.44 -18.89 16.26
N THR A 155 10.29 -19.69 15.22
CA THR A 155 11.28 -19.86 14.16
C THR A 155 11.04 -18.81 13.08
N LEU A 156 12.08 -18.07 12.71
CA LEU A 156 12.02 -16.97 11.76
C LEU A 156 12.88 -17.27 10.53
N LYS A 157 12.26 -17.22 9.35
CA LYS A 157 12.95 -17.26 8.05
C LYS A 157 12.63 -16.00 7.27
N LEU A 158 13.63 -15.40 6.66
CA LEU A 158 13.50 -14.15 5.89
C LEU A 158 13.68 -14.44 4.41
N PHE A 159 12.83 -13.85 3.59
CA PHE A 159 12.79 -14.07 2.15
C PHE A 159 13.06 -12.77 1.39
N LYS A 160 13.98 -12.86 0.44
CA LYS A 160 14.29 -11.79 -0.52
C LYS A 160 13.57 -12.08 -1.85
N PHE A 161 13.74 -11.18 -2.81
CA PHE A 161 13.14 -11.29 -4.14
C PHE A 161 13.57 -12.53 -4.95
N ASP A 162 14.68 -13.17 -4.60
CA ASP A 162 15.16 -14.40 -5.25
C ASP A 162 14.31 -15.65 -4.91
N SER A 163 13.55 -15.59 -3.82
CA SER A 163 12.62 -16.66 -3.42
C SER A 163 11.25 -16.53 -4.09
N ASN A 164 10.50 -17.63 -4.14
CA ASN A 164 9.12 -17.61 -4.64
C ASN A 164 8.24 -16.74 -3.74
N GLU A 165 8.37 -16.90 -2.43
CA GLU A 165 7.62 -16.17 -1.40
C GLU A 165 7.85 -14.65 -1.51
N GLY A 166 9.11 -14.25 -1.73
CA GLY A 166 9.46 -12.85 -1.95
C GLY A 166 8.88 -12.27 -3.24
N ARG A 167 8.96 -13.01 -4.36
CA ARG A 167 8.35 -12.57 -5.64
C ARG A 167 6.84 -12.46 -5.55
N ASP A 168 6.18 -13.46 -4.96
CA ASP A 168 4.74 -13.48 -4.82
C ASP A 168 4.26 -12.29 -3.97
N THR A 169 4.97 -11.98 -2.88
CA THR A 169 4.69 -10.80 -2.04
C THR A 169 4.90 -9.50 -2.80
N PHE A 170 5.98 -9.40 -3.59
CA PHE A 170 6.27 -8.23 -4.41
C PHE A 170 5.18 -7.98 -5.47
N TRP A 171 4.78 -9.03 -6.18
CA TRP A 171 3.73 -8.95 -7.20
C TRP A 171 2.35 -8.67 -6.61
N HIS A 172 2.04 -9.25 -5.44
CA HIS A 172 0.81 -8.94 -4.73
C HIS A 172 0.75 -7.47 -4.31
N SER A 173 1.85 -6.94 -3.78
CA SER A 173 1.96 -5.52 -3.40
C SER A 173 1.83 -4.60 -4.61
N SER A 174 2.45 -4.98 -5.74
CA SER A 174 2.37 -4.25 -7.01
C SER A 174 0.94 -4.22 -7.56
N ALA A 175 0.20 -5.34 -7.44
CA ALA A 175 -1.22 -5.40 -7.80
C ALA A 175 -2.04 -4.40 -6.97
N HIS A 176 -1.81 -4.28 -5.66
CA HIS A 176 -2.51 -3.29 -4.84
C HIS A 176 -2.21 -1.85 -5.24
N ILE A 177 -0.97 -1.54 -5.61
CA ILE A 177 -0.59 -0.21 -6.13
C ILE A 177 -1.34 0.10 -7.43
N LEU A 178 -1.42 -0.89 -8.34
CA LEU A 178 -2.20 -0.76 -9.57
C LEU A 178 -3.70 -0.57 -9.26
N GLY A 179 -4.28 -1.40 -8.39
CA GLY A 179 -5.68 -1.27 -7.99
C GLY A 179 -6.01 0.11 -7.41
N GLN A 180 -5.17 0.62 -6.50
CA GLN A 180 -5.32 1.98 -5.99
C GLN A 180 -5.25 3.03 -7.10
N SER A 181 -4.34 2.85 -8.06
CA SER A 181 -4.19 3.79 -9.18
C SER A 181 -5.44 3.81 -10.06
N LEU A 182 -6.02 2.65 -10.35
CA LEU A 182 -7.27 2.52 -11.11
C LEU A 182 -8.46 3.13 -10.37
N GLU A 183 -8.62 2.83 -9.07
CA GLU A 183 -9.71 3.37 -8.25
C GLU A 183 -9.58 4.90 -8.15
N MET A 184 -8.37 5.42 -7.90
CA MET A 184 -8.14 6.87 -7.78
C MET A 184 -8.29 7.63 -9.08
N GLU A 185 -7.96 7.05 -10.23
CA GLU A 185 -8.05 7.75 -11.52
C GLU A 185 -9.47 7.68 -12.11
N TYR A 186 -10.11 6.51 -12.01
CA TYR A 186 -11.36 6.23 -12.73
C TYR A 186 -12.56 5.91 -11.85
N GLY A 187 -12.42 5.87 -10.52
CA GLY A 187 -13.52 5.51 -9.62
C GLY A 187 -14.04 4.09 -9.84
N CYS A 188 -13.22 3.19 -10.41
CA CYS A 188 -13.64 1.84 -10.76
C CYS A 188 -13.86 0.97 -9.51
N LYS A 189 -14.66 -0.09 -9.66
CA LYS A 189 -14.86 -1.08 -8.60
C LYS A 189 -13.83 -2.19 -8.72
N LEU A 190 -12.93 -2.24 -7.75
CA LEU A 190 -11.88 -3.25 -7.67
C LEU A 190 -12.45 -4.65 -7.40
N CYS A 191 -12.03 -5.64 -8.19
CA CYS A 191 -12.46 -7.03 -8.10
C CYS A 191 -11.32 -7.89 -7.51
N ILE A 192 -10.69 -8.72 -8.35
CA ILE A 192 -9.63 -9.68 -7.98
C ILE A 192 -8.30 -9.18 -8.53
N GLY A 193 -7.23 -9.24 -7.73
CA GLY A 193 -5.88 -8.90 -8.18
C GLY A 193 -4.87 -9.92 -7.68
N PRO A 194 -4.85 -11.13 -8.26
CA PRO A 194 -3.89 -12.13 -7.85
C PRO A 194 -2.54 -11.86 -8.52
N CYS A 195 -1.46 -12.21 -7.82
CA CYS A 195 -0.16 -12.34 -8.47
C CYS A 195 -0.20 -13.57 -9.40
N THR A 196 0.42 -13.48 -10.58
CA THR A 196 0.46 -14.63 -11.48
C THR A 196 1.36 -15.69 -10.83
N THR A 197 0.81 -16.87 -10.57
CA THR A 197 1.43 -17.91 -9.72
C THR A 197 2.62 -18.62 -10.39
N ARG A 198 3.26 -17.99 -11.39
CA ARG A 198 4.32 -18.58 -12.23
C ARG A 198 5.47 -17.62 -12.55
N GLY A 199 5.60 -16.51 -11.81
CA GLY A 199 6.73 -15.58 -11.96
C GLY A 199 6.60 -14.58 -13.10
N GLU A 200 5.40 -14.42 -13.67
CA GLU A 200 5.13 -13.58 -14.84
C GLU A 200 4.29 -12.34 -14.47
N GLY A 201 4.70 -11.63 -13.42
CA GLY A 201 4.08 -10.36 -13.01
C GLY A 201 2.76 -10.47 -12.24
N PHE A 202 1.84 -9.54 -12.50
CA PHE A 202 0.59 -9.37 -11.75
C PHE A 202 -0.49 -8.77 -12.65
N TYR A 203 -1.75 -8.94 -12.25
CA TYR A 203 -2.88 -8.25 -12.85
C TYR A 203 -3.86 -7.76 -11.76
N TYR A 204 -4.76 -6.86 -12.16
CA TYR A 204 -5.86 -6.42 -11.31
C TYR A 204 -7.12 -6.22 -12.16
N ASP A 205 -8.18 -6.92 -11.79
CA ASP A 205 -9.49 -6.79 -12.40
C ASP A 205 -10.25 -5.61 -11.78
N ALA A 206 -10.74 -4.73 -12.63
CA ALA A 206 -11.54 -3.58 -12.25
C ALA A 206 -12.78 -3.48 -13.12
N PHE A 207 -13.92 -3.20 -12.50
CA PHE A 207 -15.17 -2.96 -13.19
C PHE A 207 -15.41 -1.46 -13.38
N TYR A 208 -15.69 -1.09 -14.62
CA TYR A 208 -16.04 0.24 -15.07
C TYR A 208 -17.48 0.20 -15.58
N SER A 209 -18.32 1.20 -15.27
CA SER A 209 -19.70 1.21 -15.75
C SER A 209 -19.76 1.47 -17.25
N ASP A 210 -19.31 2.64 -17.67
CA ASP A 210 -19.47 3.15 -19.04
C ASP A 210 -18.13 3.50 -19.71
N LEU A 211 -17.01 3.23 -19.01
CA LEU A 211 -15.66 3.53 -19.48
C LEU A 211 -14.98 2.29 -20.03
N THR A 212 -14.39 2.42 -21.21
CA THR A 212 -13.49 1.43 -21.80
C THR A 212 -12.07 2.00 -21.82
N LEU A 213 -11.11 1.24 -21.31
CA LEU A 213 -9.71 1.65 -21.33
C LEU A 213 -9.12 1.52 -22.75
N ASN A 214 -8.22 2.43 -23.08
CA ASN A 214 -7.46 2.46 -24.32
C ASN A 214 -6.00 2.87 -24.00
N GLU A 215 -5.18 3.07 -25.02
CA GLU A 215 -3.76 3.37 -24.85
C GLU A 215 -3.49 4.69 -24.11
N GLU A 216 -4.32 5.73 -24.32
CA GLU A 216 -4.20 7.01 -23.61
C GLU A 216 -4.45 6.85 -22.10
N HIS A 217 -5.35 5.95 -21.72
CA HIS A 217 -5.62 5.64 -20.32
C HIS A 217 -4.46 4.90 -19.64
N PHE A 218 -3.67 4.13 -20.41
CA PHE A 218 -2.54 3.39 -19.88
C PHE A 218 -1.43 4.33 -19.39
N GLU A 219 -1.14 5.40 -20.12
CA GLU A 219 -0.17 6.42 -19.71
C GLU A 219 -0.58 7.09 -18.38
N GLN A 220 -1.88 7.38 -18.22
CA GLN A 220 -2.42 7.96 -16.99
C GLN A 220 -2.29 7.00 -15.80
N ILE A 221 -2.60 5.71 -16.00
CA ILE A 221 -2.44 4.67 -14.98
C ILE A 221 -0.98 4.53 -14.57
N GLN A 222 -0.06 4.51 -15.54
CA GLN A 222 1.37 4.38 -15.27
C GLN A 222 1.89 5.57 -14.48
N SER A 223 1.49 6.79 -14.85
CA SER A 223 1.84 8.01 -14.11
C SER A 223 1.33 7.97 -12.68
N GLN A 224 0.07 7.56 -12.48
CA GLN A 224 -0.54 7.46 -11.17
C GLN A 224 0.10 6.36 -10.30
N ALA A 225 0.46 5.22 -10.88
CA ALA A 225 1.18 4.15 -10.19
C ALA A 225 2.59 4.57 -9.78
N ALA A 226 3.33 5.24 -10.68
CA ALA A 226 4.64 5.80 -10.38
C ALA A 226 4.58 6.82 -9.24
N LYS A 227 3.55 7.69 -9.25
CA LYS A 227 3.27 8.62 -8.16
C LYS A 227 3.01 7.88 -6.85
N ALA A 228 2.11 6.90 -6.84
CA ALA A 228 1.79 6.11 -5.64
C ALA A 228 3.03 5.39 -5.07
N ALA A 229 3.91 4.87 -5.91
CA ALA A 229 5.18 4.28 -5.49
C ALA A 229 6.14 5.32 -4.88
N SER A 230 6.23 6.52 -5.47
CA SER A 230 7.10 7.60 -4.99
C SER A 230 6.69 8.15 -3.61
N GLU A 231 5.40 8.03 -3.26
CA GLU A 231 4.85 8.48 -1.98
C GLU A 231 5.27 7.60 -0.79
N LYS A 232 5.87 6.41 -1.03
CA LYS A 232 6.37 5.49 0.00
C LYS A 232 5.33 5.19 1.08
N GLN A 233 4.09 5.00 0.66
CA GLN A 233 2.97 4.69 1.55
C GLN A 233 3.24 3.36 2.29
N PRO A 234 3.10 3.30 3.63
CA PRO A 234 3.17 2.02 4.34
C PRO A 234 2.02 1.09 3.94
N PHE A 235 2.34 -0.20 3.89
CA PHE A 235 1.33 -1.25 3.91
C PHE A 235 0.94 -1.53 5.36
N GLU A 236 -0.31 -1.22 5.70
CA GLU A 236 -0.85 -1.40 7.04
C GLU A 236 -1.87 -2.54 7.05
N ARG A 237 -1.83 -3.35 8.11
CA ARG A 237 -2.67 -4.53 8.27
C ARG A 237 -3.65 -4.37 9.42
N ILE A 238 -4.89 -4.79 9.19
CA ILE A 238 -5.88 -5.06 10.24
C ILE A 238 -6.50 -6.45 10.09
N GLU A 239 -6.87 -7.01 11.23
CA GLU A 239 -7.71 -8.21 11.29
C GLU A 239 -9.16 -7.80 11.46
N VAL A 240 -10.07 -8.39 10.72
CA VAL A 240 -11.48 -7.97 10.72
C VAL A 240 -12.36 -9.18 10.78
N SER A 241 -13.49 -9.04 11.48
CA SER A 241 -14.60 -9.98 11.38
C SER A 241 -15.25 -9.90 9.99
N ARG A 242 -16.07 -10.90 9.66
CA ARG A 242 -16.84 -10.90 8.41
C ARG A 242 -17.72 -9.65 8.31
N ASP A 243 -18.42 -9.32 9.39
CA ASP A 243 -19.40 -8.23 9.39
C ASP A 243 -18.71 -6.87 9.21
N GLN A 244 -17.57 -6.66 9.87
CA GLN A 244 -16.73 -5.47 9.65
C GLN A 244 -16.22 -5.37 8.20
N ALA A 245 -15.83 -6.50 7.59
CA ALA A 245 -15.40 -6.51 6.20
C ALA A 245 -16.56 -6.18 5.25
N LEU A 246 -17.76 -6.73 5.49
CA LEU A 246 -18.96 -6.44 4.71
C LEU A 246 -19.39 -4.98 4.86
N GLU A 247 -19.29 -4.41 6.06
CA GLU A 247 -19.56 -3.00 6.31
C GLU A 247 -18.56 -2.11 5.56
N MET A 248 -17.27 -2.44 5.64
CA MET A 248 -16.20 -1.66 4.99
C MET A 248 -16.35 -1.62 3.47
N PHE A 249 -16.74 -2.74 2.85
CA PHE A 249 -16.85 -2.86 1.39
C PHE A 249 -18.29 -2.89 0.87
N SER A 250 -19.27 -2.42 1.65
CA SER A 250 -20.69 -2.50 1.30
C SER A 250 -21.05 -1.81 -0.02
N ASP A 251 -20.22 -0.86 -0.48
CA ASP A 251 -20.36 -0.11 -1.72
C ASP A 251 -19.87 -0.88 -2.98
N ASN A 252 -19.05 -1.92 -2.77
CA ASN A 252 -18.47 -2.74 -3.83
C ASN A 252 -19.06 -4.16 -3.82
N LYS A 253 -20.05 -4.37 -4.70
CA LYS A 253 -20.76 -5.66 -4.86
C LYS A 253 -19.82 -6.84 -5.09
N PHE A 254 -18.75 -6.66 -5.86
CA PHE A 254 -17.78 -7.72 -6.15
C PHE A 254 -17.00 -8.12 -4.89
N LYS A 255 -16.55 -7.15 -4.08
CA LYS A 255 -15.87 -7.43 -2.81
C LYS A 255 -16.82 -8.12 -1.82
N VAL A 256 -18.08 -7.71 -1.75
CA VAL A 256 -19.11 -8.36 -0.90
C VAL A 256 -19.27 -9.83 -1.28
N GLU A 257 -19.37 -10.15 -2.57
CA GLU A 257 -19.45 -11.53 -3.06
C GLU A 257 -18.20 -12.33 -2.67
N ILE A 258 -17.01 -11.79 -2.92
CA ILE A 258 -15.73 -12.42 -2.56
C ILE A 258 -15.65 -12.72 -1.06
N ILE A 259 -16.07 -11.79 -0.20
CA ILE A 259 -16.08 -11.96 1.26
C ILE A 259 -17.05 -13.08 1.66
N ASN A 260 -18.21 -13.15 1.02
CA ASN A 260 -19.20 -14.19 1.28
C ASN A 260 -18.69 -15.58 0.88
N ASP A 261 -18.06 -15.69 -0.28
CA ASP A 261 -17.50 -16.93 -0.81
C ASP A 261 -16.33 -17.45 0.01
N PHE A 262 -15.42 -16.57 0.42
CA PHE A 262 -14.29 -16.94 1.26
C PHE A 262 -14.77 -17.57 2.57
N THR A 263 -15.80 -16.98 3.18
CA THR A 263 -16.36 -17.50 4.43
C THR A 263 -17.03 -18.86 4.23
N ASN A 264 -17.75 -19.03 3.13
CA ASN A 264 -18.42 -20.30 2.82
C ASN A 264 -17.41 -21.42 2.57
N LYS A 265 -16.31 -21.15 1.86
CA LYS A 265 -15.21 -22.10 1.64
C LYS A 265 -14.52 -22.50 2.94
N LYS A 266 -14.27 -21.54 3.84
CA LYS A 266 -13.71 -21.82 5.18
C LYS A 266 -14.61 -22.77 5.98
N ARG A 267 -15.92 -22.49 6.03
CA ARG A 267 -16.90 -23.35 6.74
C ARG A 267 -17.00 -24.76 6.15
N LYS A 268 -16.89 -24.92 4.82
CA LYS A 268 -16.89 -26.24 4.18
C LYS A 268 -15.64 -27.05 4.53
N ARG A 269 -14.46 -26.41 4.51
CA ARG A 269 -13.18 -27.03 4.93
C ARG A 269 -13.21 -27.46 6.39
N GLU A 270 -13.72 -26.62 7.29
CA GLU A 270 -13.87 -26.93 8.72
C GLU A 270 -14.89 -28.05 8.99
N ARG A 271 -15.85 -28.27 8.08
CA ARG A 271 -16.86 -29.34 8.17
C ARG A 271 -16.48 -30.63 7.44
N GLY A 272 -15.28 -30.72 6.88
CA GLY A 272 -14.81 -31.91 6.16
C GLY A 272 -15.57 -32.21 4.85
N LEU A 273 -16.43 -31.30 4.38
CA LEU A 273 -17.10 -31.44 3.09
C LEU A 273 -16.19 -30.82 2.01
N GLN A 274 -15.31 -31.64 1.43
CA GLN A 274 -14.67 -31.28 0.17
C GLN A 274 -15.67 -31.53 -0.97
N SER A 275 -15.84 -30.53 -1.84
CA SER A 275 -16.47 -30.66 -3.15
C SER A 275 -15.46 -31.18 -4.16
#